data_AF-A0A9E3F8E3-F1
#
_entry.id   AF-A0A9E3F8E3-F1
#
_cell.length_a   1.000
_cell.length_b   1.000
_cell.length_c   1.000
_cell.angle_alpha   90.00
_cell.angle_beta   90.00
_cell.angle_gamma   90.00
#
_symmetry.space_group_name_H-M   'P 1'
#
loop_
_entity.id
_entity.type
_entity.pdbx_description
1 polymer ?
#
loop_
_entity_poly.entity_id
_entity_poly.type
_entity_poly.pdbx_seq_one_letter_code
_entity_poly.pdbx_strand_id
1 'polypeptide(L)'
;PRLRVTDLERKLGTRYTIDTVRALRRRHPHARFVWLMGADNLRQLPRWKDWAALVESIPIAVIDRPGFAPAALSGAPAHRYAGARLSPAAARSLADRAAPAWTFLYTRLNPLSATALRNHQI
;
A
#
# COMPACT_ATOMS: atom_id res chain seq x y z
N PRO A 1 -12.24 -0.63 -19.27
CA PRO A 1 -11.13 -0.23 -18.35
C PRO A 1 -11.47 -0.54 -16.87
N ARG A 2 -10.56 -1.18 -16.12
CA ARG A 2 -10.75 -1.52 -14.68
C ARG A 2 -10.13 -0.49 -13.71
N LEU A 3 -9.63 0.64 -14.22
CA LEU A 3 -9.03 1.73 -13.45
C LEU A 3 -9.98 2.92 -13.43
N ARG A 4 -10.19 3.52 -12.25
CA ARG A 4 -11.01 4.72 -12.07
C ARG A 4 -10.31 5.69 -11.11
N VAL A 5 -10.17 6.95 -11.53
CA VAL A 5 -9.68 8.05 -10.68
C VAL A 5 -10.86 8.64 -9.91
N THR A 6 -10.67 8.96 -8.63
CA THR A 6 -11.73 9.46 -7.74
C THR A 6 -11.21 10.51 -6.76
N ASP A 7 -12.07 11.44 -6.36
CA ASP A 7 -11.93 12.38 -5.25
C ASP A 7 -12.49 11.80 -3.93
N LEU A 8 -12.27 10.51 -3.71
CA LEU A 8 -12.97 9.72 -2.69
C LEU A 8 -12.77 10.28 -1.28
N GLU A 9 -11.55 10.65 -0.92
CA GLU A 9 -11.22 11.19 0.40
C GLU A 9 -12.00 12.47 0.69
N ARG A 10 -12.16 13.35 -0.31
CA ARG A 10 -12.97 14.57 -0.19
C ARG A 10 -14.45 14.22 0.04
N LYS A 11 -14.98 13.26 -0.72
CA LYS A 11 -16.37 12.80 -0.58
C LYS A 11 -16.65 12.11 0.75
N LEU A 12 -15.66 11.42 1.31
CA LEU A 12 -15.74 10.78 2.61
C LEU A 12 -15.39 11.71 3.78
N GLY A 13 -14.85 12.91 3.50
CA GLY A 13 -14.37 13.83 4.53
C GLY A 13 -13.15 13.31 5.30
N THR A 14 -12.36 12.41 4.73
CA THR A 14 -11.24 11.75 5.40
C THR A 14 -9.91 12.39 5.02
N ARG A 15 -9.00 12.51 5.99
CA ARG A 15 -7.62 13.00 5.78
C ARG A 15 -6.56 11.93 5.99
N TYR A 16 -6.85 10.93 6.82
CA TYR A 16 -5.94 9.84 7.13
C TYR A 16 -6.39 8.56 6.41
N THR A 17 -5.42 7.81 5.87
CA THR A 17 -5.68 6.57 5.14
C THR A 17 -6.51 5.58 5.95
N ILE A 18 -6.24 5.45 7.26
CA ILE A 18 -7.00 4.55 8.13
C ILE A 18 -8.48 4.91 8.18
N ASP A 19 -8.82 6.21 8.17
CA ASP A 19 -10.20 6.68 8.23
C ASP A 19 -10.90 6.42 6.89
N THR A 20 -10.20 6.62 5.76
CA THR A 20 -10.67 6.24 4.42
C THR A 20 -10.96 4.74 4.33
N VAL A 21 -10.04 3.89 4.81
CA VAL A 21 -10.19 2.43 4.79
C VAL A 21 -11.37 1.98 5.67
N ARG A 22 -11.50 2.53 6.88
CA ARG A 22 -12.65 2.26 7.77
C ARG A 22 -13.96 2.64 7.09
N ALA A 23 -14.04 3.81 6.46
CA ALA A 23 -15.23 4.25 5.75
C ALA A 23 -15.58 3.35 4.55
N LEU A 24 -14.58 2.97 3.74
CA LEU A 24 -14.75 2.07 2.60
C LEU A 24 -15.26 0.68 3.02
N ARG A 25 -14.65 0.08 4.04
CA ARG A 25 -15.07 -1.23 4.55
C ARG A 25 -16.50 -1.22 5.10
N ARG A 26 -16.90 -0.14 5.79
CA ARG A 26 -18.29 0.03 6.26
C ARG A 26 -19.27 0.18 5.09
N ARG A 27 -18.92 0.95 4.06
CA ARG A 27 -19.79 1.21 2.90
C ARG A 27 -19.90 0.01 1.96
N HIS A 28 -18.87 -0.84 1.93
CA HIS A 28 -18.78 -1.99 1.03
C HIS A 28 -18.35 -3.25 1.80
N PRO A 29 -19.20 -3.80 2.69
CA PRO A 29 -18.83 -4.90 3.58
C PRO A 29 -18.48 -6.20 2.86
N HIS A 30 -19.00 -6.39 1.63
CA HIS A 30 -18.73 -7.58 0.81
C HIS A 30 -17.58 -7.38 -0.19
N ALA A 31 -17.02 -6.17 -0.27
CA ALA A 31 -15.89 -5.90 -1.14
C ALA A 31 -14.57 -6.30 -0.48
N ARG A 32 -13.65 -6.84 -1.29
CA ARG A 32 -12.31 -7.20 -0.87
C ARG A 32 -11.36 -6.08 -1.24
N PHE A 33 -10.76 -5.47 -0.23
CA PHE A 33 -9.85 -4.34 -0.39
C PHE A 33 -8.40 -4.78 -0.27
N VAL A 34 -7.55 -4.24 -1.13
CA VAL A 34 -6.09 -4.33 -1.02
C VAL A 34 -5.55 -2.92 -1.11
N TRP A 35 -4.70 -2.53 -0.18
CA TRP A 35 -3.97 -1.27 -0.25
C TRP A 35 -2.75 -1.42 -1.15
N LEU A 36 -2.63 -0.56 -2.16
CA LEU A 36 -1.46 -0.52 -3.04
C LEU A 36 -0.59 0.68 -2.69
N MET A 37 0.70 0.47 -2.45
CA MET A 37 1.65 1.54 -2.15
C MET A 37 3.05 1.25 -2.68
N GLY A 38 3.91 2.27 -2.76
CA GLY A 38 5.32 2.10 -3.10
C GLY A 38 6.18 1.66 -1.91
N ALA A 39 7.34 1.09 -2.17
CA ALA A 39 8.36 0.72 -1.17
C ALA A 39 8.80 1.92 -0.30
N ASP A 40 8.82 3.12 -0.88
CA ASP A 40 9.08 4.38 -0.18
C ASP A 40 8.02 4.71 0.88
N ASN A 41 6.74 4.39 0.61
CA ASN A 41 5.67 4.54 1.58
C ASN A 41 5.76 3.50 2.70
N LEU A 42 6.15 2.24 2.38
CA LEU A 42 6.33 1.20 3.41
C LEU A 42 7.36 1.64 4.46
N ARG A 43 8.48 2.24 4.04
CA ARG A 43 9.50 2.79 4.94
C ARG A 43 8.94 3.88 5.87
N GLN A 44 8.03 4.70 5.35
CA GLN A 44 7.46 5.84 6.08
C GLN A 44 6.19 5.48 6.86
N LEU A 45 5.65 4.28 6.67
CA LEU A 45 4.40 3.80 7.24
C LEU A 45 4.31 3.98 8.76
N PRO A 46 5.38 3.80 9.57
CA PRO A 46 5.30 4.07 11.01
C PRO A 46 4.90 5.50 11.39
N ARG A 47 5.02 6.46 10.46
CA ARG A 47 4.64 7.87 10.64
C ARG A 47 3.16 8.13 10.34
N TRP A 48 2.45 7.14 9.79
CA TRP A 48 1.04 7.27 9.48
C TRP A 48 0.22 7.07 10.75
N LYS A 49 -0.88 7.82 10.88
CA LYS A 49 -1.85 7.66 11.97
C LYS A 49 -2.39 6.23 11.98
N ASP A 50 -2.33 5.58 13.14
CA ASP A 50 -2.81 4.22 13.39
C ASP A 50 -2.31 3.18 12.36
N TRP A 51 -1.05 3.30 11.93
CA TRP A 51 -0.51 2.44 10.86
C TRP A 51 -0.63 0.94 11.14
N ALA A 52 -0.48 0.51 12.40
CA ALA A 52 -0.65 -0.91 12.77
C ALA A 52 -2.09 -1.37 12.53
N ALA A 53 -3.07 -0.54 12.92
CA ALA A 53 -4.49 -0.81 12.64
C ALA A 53 -4.77 -0.84 11.14
N LEU A 54 -4.06 -0.04 10.33
CA LEU A 54 -4.17 -0.11 8.87
C LEU A 54 -3.72 -1.48 8.34
N VAL A 55 -2.54 -1.95 8.75
CA VAL A 55 -2.00 -3.27 8.36
C VAL A 55 -2.88 -4.42 8.83
N GLU A 56 -3.50 -4.29 10.00
CA GLU A 56 -4.44 -5.26 10.56
C GLU A 56 -5.85 -5.18 9.95
N SER A 57 -6.15 -4.12 9.18
CA SER A 57 -7.48 -3.92 8.61
C SER A 57 -7.68 -4.48 7.21
N ILE A 58 -6.65 -4.44 6.36
CA ILE A 58 -6.73 -4.89 4.96
C ILE A 58 -5.36 -5.41 4.46
N PRO A 59 -5.33 -6.35 3.51
CA PRO A 59 -4.09 -6.74 2.86
C PRO A 59 -3.38 -5.59 2.15
N ILE A 60 -2.04 -5.64 2.10
CA ILE A 60 -1.20 -4.58 1.49
C ILE A 60 -0.29 -5.16 0.40
N ALA A 61 -0.33 -4.60 -0.80
CA ALA A 61 0.65 -4.86 -1.84
C ALA A 61 1.62 -3.68 -1.96
N VAL A 62 2.89 -3.96 -1.69
CA VAL A 62 3.98 -2.99 -1.79
C VAL A 62 4.68 -3.20 -3.12
N ILE A 63 4.77 -2.16 -3.92
CA ILE A 63 5.40 -2.17 -5.24
C ILE A 63 6.81 -1.59 -5.10
N ASP A 64 7.80 -2.33 -5.58
CA ASP A 64 9.18 -1.89 -5.53
C ASP A 64 9.42 -0.60 -6.34
N ARG A 65 10.37 0.22 -5.86
CA ARG A 65 10.91 1.38 -6.56
C ARG A 65 12.44 1.31 -6.56
N PRO A 66 13.12 1.70 -7.66
CA PRO A 66 14.57 1.58 -7.76
C PRO A 66 15.29 2.21 -6.56
N GLY A 67 16.16 1.43 -5.90
CA GLY A 67 16.97 1.89 -4.77
C GLY A 67 16.30 1.83 -3.38
N PHE A 68 15.04 1.40 -3.28
CA PHE A 68 14.31 1.40 -1.99
C PHE A 68 14.08 0.01 -1.37
N ALA A 69 14.25 -1.08 -2.12
CA ALA A 69 13.91 -2.43 -1.62
C ALA A 69 14.62 -2.83 -0.31
N PRO A 70 15.96 -2.71 -0.17
CA PRO A 70 16.63 -3.16 1.05
C PRO A 70 16.15 -2.40 2.29
N ALA A 71 16.09 -1.07 2.21
CA ALA A 71 15.69 -0.20 3.31
C ALA A 71 14.19 -0.34 3.66
N ALA A 72 13.33 -0.60 2.68
CA ALA A 72 11.91 -0.83 2.91
C ALA A 72 11.66 -2.17 3.62
N LEU A 73 12.40 -3.22 3.24
CA LEU A 73 12.28 -4.55 3.82
C LEU A 73 12.95 -4.70 5.19
N SER A 74 13.91 -3.84 5.52
CA SER A 74 14.51 -3.76 6.86
C SER A 74 13.76 -2.81 7.81
N GLY A 75 12.63 -2.25 7.40
CA GLY A 75 11.84 -1.31 8.20
C GLY A 75 11.00 -1.99 9.29
N ALA A 76 10.66 -1.25 10.34
CA ALA A 76 9.86 -1.76 11.47
C ALA A 76 8.53 -2.46 11.05
N PRO A 77 7.75 -1.98 10.07
CA PRO A 77 6.55 -2.69 9.62
C PRO A 77 6.86 -4.04 8.97
N ALA A 78 7.90 -4.10 8.14
CA ALA A 78 8.31 -5.32 7.46
C ALA A 78 8.80 -6.38 8.44
N HIS A 79 9.53 -5.97 9.48
CA HIS A 79 9.93 -6.85 10.58
C HIS A 79 8.74 -7.31 11.43
N ARG A 80 7.91 -6.37 11.91
CA ARG A 80 6.77 -6.69 12.78
C ARG A 80 5.79 -7.66 12.14
N TYR A 81 5.55 -7.55 10.84
CA TYR A 81 4.61 -8.40 10.10
C TYR A 81 5.30 -9.39 9.18
N ALA A 82 6.56 -9.77 9.44
CA ALA A 82 7.33 -10.69 8.59
C ALA A 82 6.60 -12.04 8.38
N GLY A 83 5.95 -12.58 9.42
CA GLY A 83 5.17 -13.82 9.34
C GLY A 83 3.91 -13.74 8.48
N ALA A 84 3.42 -12.54 8.18
CA ALA A 84 2.27 -12.30 7.31
C ALA A 84 2.66 -11.99 5.85
N ARG A 85 3.95 -12.07 5.52
CA ARG A 85 4.46 -11.76 4.18
C ARG A 85 4.24 -12.94 3.24
N LEU A 86 3.49 -12.70 2.17
CA LEU A 86 3.34 -13.61 1.05
C LEU A 86 4.46 -13.44 0.03
N SER A 87 4.85 -14.55 -0.59
CA SER A 87 5.75 -14.53 -1.75
C SER A 87 5.10 -13.77 -2.93
N PRO A 88 5.90 -13.17 -3.82
CA PRO A 88 5.36 -12.49 -5.01
C PRO A 88 4.48 -13.41 -5.88
N ALA A 89 4.79 -14.71 -5.93
CA ALA A 89 4.00 -15.69 -6.67
C ALA A 89 2.58 -15.87 -6.11
N ALA A 90 2.40 -15.68 -4.79
CA ALA A 90 1.11 -15.76 -4.10
C ALA A 90 0.32 -14.45 -4.15
N ALA A 91 0.85 -13.38 -4.75
CA ALA A 91 0.23 -12.06 -4.75
C ALA A 91 -1.18 -12.03 -5.39
N ARG A 92 -1.46 -12.91 -6.35
CA ARG A 92 -2.81 -13.04 -6.94
C ARG A 92 -3.88 -13.44 -5.91
N SER A 93 -3.49 -14.16 -4.85
CA SER A 93 -4.38 -14.56 -3.75
C SER A 93 -4.46 -13.53 -2.63
N LEU A 94 -3.75 -12.40 -2.73
CA LEU A 94 -3.62 -11.45 -1.62
C LEU A 94 -4.98 -10.90 -1.18
N ALA A 95 -5.86 -10.61 -2.12
CA ALA A 95 -7.19 -10.12 -1.81
C ALA A 95 -8.05 -11.15 -1.04
N ASP A 96 -7.73 -12.44 -1.12
CA ASP A 96 -8.45 -13.55 -0.45
C ASP A 96 -7.96 -13.75 0.99
N ARG A 97 -6.86 -13.11 1.38
CA ARG A 97 -6.27 -13.30 2.70
C ARG A 97 -6.93 -12.40 3.73
N ALA A 98 -7.09 -12.93 4.94
CA ALA A 98 -7.37 -12.11 6.10
C ALA A 98 -6.16 -11.22 6.40
N ALA A 99 -6.43 -10.01 6.86
CA ALA A 99 -5.39 -9.14 7.38
C ALA A 99 -4.93 -9.62 8.78
N PRO A 100 -3.64 -9.43 9.15
CA PRO A 100 -2.59 -8.85 8.33
C PRO A 100 -2.10 -9.83 7.25
N ALA A 101 -1.97 -9.33 6.02
CA ALA A 101 -1.35 -10.06 4.91
C ALA A 101 -0.72 -9.04 3.97
N TRP A 102 0.51 -9.28 3.53
CA TRP A 102 1.15 -8.34 2.62
C TRP A 102 2.11 -9.03 1.66
N THR A 103 2.41 -8.37 0.55
CA THR A 103 3.43 -8.85 -0.40
C THR A 103 4.27 -7.70 -0.89
N PHE A 104 5.48 -8.02 -1.36
CA PHE A 104 6.40 -7.07 -1.96
C PHE A 104 6.66 -7.51 -3.40
N LEU A 105 6.22 -6.70 -4.36
CA LEU A 105 6.29 -6.98 -5.79
C LEU A 105 7.50 -6.29 -6.40
N TYR A 106 8.46 -7.09 -6.85
CA TYR A 106 9.54 -6.62 -7.71
C TYR A 106 8.96 -6.42 -9.12
N THR A 107 8.87 -5.18 -9.58
CA THR A 107 8.36 -4.87 -10.93
C THR A 107 9.50 -4.42 -11.83
N ARG A 108 9.38 -4.63 -13.15
CA ARG A 108 10.36 -4.08 -14.10
C ARG A 108 10.27 -2.55 -14.03
N LEU A 109 11.41 -1.98 -13.68
CA LEU A 109 11.62 -0.59 -13.33
C LEU A 109 11.25 0.31 -14.51
N ASN A 110 10.21 1.14 -14.36
CA ASN A 110 10.13 2.38 -15.12
C ASN A 110 10.86 3.45 -14.29
N PRO A 111 11.99 4.01 -14.77
CA PRO A 111 12.77 4.98 -14.02
C PRO A 111 12.08 6.34 -13.82
N LEU A 112 10.90 6.54 -14.41
CA LEU A 112 10.15 7.79 -14.29
C LEU A 112 9.64 8.01 -12.85
N SER A 113 10.13 9.08 -12.23
CA SER A 113 9.61 9.63 -10.98
C SER A 113 8.82 10.90 -11.25
N ALA A 114 7.70 11.11 -10.55
CA ALA A 114 6.96 12.37 -10.61
C ALA A 114 7.82 13.57 -10.21
N THR A 115 8.84 13.37 -9.35
CA THR A 115 9.82 14.41 -9.01
C THR A 115 10.75 14.72 -10.19
N ALA A 116 11.23 13.70 -10.91
CA ALA A 116 12.06 13.91 -12.08
C ALA A 116 11.27 14.62 -13.20
N LEU A 117 10.00 14.24 -13.42
CA LEU A 117 9.12 14.89 -14.40
C LEU A 117 8.88 16.37 -14.10
N ARG A 118 8.73 16.75 -12.83
CA ARG A 118 8.59 18.16 -12.43
C ARG A 118 9.87 18.97 -12.63
N ASN A 119 11.04 18.34 -12.49
CA ASN A 119 12.33 19.01 -12.64
C ASN A 119 12.79 19.13 -14.11
N HIS A 120 12.15 18.39 -15.04
CA HIS A 120 12.43 18.43 -16.48
C HIS A 120 11.39 19.23 -17.30
N GLN A 121 10.41 19.85 -16.64
CA GLN A 121 9.56 20.89 -17.26
C GLN A 121 10.13 22.27 -16.92
N ILE A 122 11.23 22.63 -17.58
CA ILE A 122 11.74 24.00 -17.72
C ILE A 122 12.08 24.20 -19.19
#